data_AF-A0A3B9LVR5-F1
#
_entry.id   AF-A0A3B9LVR5-F1
#
_cell.length_a   1.000
_cell.length_b   1.000
_cell.length_c   1.000
_cell.angle_alpha   90.00
_cell.angle_beta   90.00
_cell.angle_gamma   90.00
#
_symmetry.space_group_name_H-M   'P 1'
#
loop_
_entity.id
_entity.type
_entity.pdbx_description
1 polymer ?
#
loop_
_entity_poly.entity_id
_entity_poly.type
_entity_poly.pdbx_seq_one_letter_code
_entity_poly.pdbx_strand_id
1 'polypeptide(L)'
;MTERFEVKPDPRLATSPADYAKPLEFGLKIRDKVTETHNAIIQIRDVRKQVDDLLKRVAGQPGFKVINDAATTLKKNLAAVEESLYQTKNQSSQDPLNYPIRLNNKLAALAGVVSSADAAPTDQSYAVYDKLVVQIDAQLAKLAQIMKTDVRWHLINW
;
A
#
# COMPACT_ATOMS: atom_id res chain seq x y z
N MET A 1 43.78 14.69 -14.11
CA MET A 1 43.98 13.67 -15.17
C MET A 1 42.71 12.84 -15.23
N THR A 2 42.11 12.69 -16.41
CA THR A 2 40.88 11.90 -16.63
C THR A 2 41.14 10.89 -17.75
N GLU A 3 40.58 9.70 -17.60
CA GLU A 3 40.73 8.55 -18.51
C GLU A 3 39.34 8.14 -19.02
N ARG A 4 39.27 7.55 -20.23
CA ARG A 4 38.01 7.02 -20.78
C ARG A 4 37.92 5.52 -20.53
N PHE A 5 36.73 5.07 -20.16
CA PHE A 5 36.38 3.65 -20.08
C PHE A 5 35.05 3.40 -20.80
N GLU A 6 34.81 2.14 -21.17
CA GLU A 6 33.59 1.66 -21.80
C GLU A 6 32.96 0.58 -20.92
N VAL A 7 31.65 0.67 -20.68
CA VAL A 7 30.89 -0.37 -19.96
C VAL A 7 30.39 -1.39 -20.99
N LYS A 8 30.76 -2.65 -20.80
CA LYS A 8 30.31 -3.78 -21.64
C LYS A 8 29.35 -4.68 -20.88
N PRO A 9 28.40 -5.34 -21.56
CA PRO A 9 27.54 -6.35 -20.94
C PRO A 9 28.36 -7.54 -20.44
N ASP A 10 27.86 -8.25 -19.43
CA ASP A 10 28.49 -9.48 -18.92
C ASP A 10 28.42 -10.56 -20.02
N PRO A 11 29.56 -11.07 -20.52
CA PRO A 11 29.59 -12.03 -21.62
C PRO A 11 29.02 -13.40 -21.24
N ARG A 12 28.76 -13.67 -19.95
CA ARG A 12 28.13 -14.90 -19.47
C ARG A 12 26.60 -14.87 -19.59
N LEU A 13 26.02 -13.70 -19.81
CA LEU A 13 24.58 -13.51 -19.89
C LEU A 13 24.14 -13.40 -21.35
N ALA A 14 23.02 -14.05 -21.68
CA ALA A 14 22.35 -13.92 -22.97
C ALA A 14 21.40 -12.71 -23.03
N THR A 15 21.41 -11.86 -21.99
CA THR A 15 20.51 -10.71 -21.82
C THR A 15 20.81 -9.65 -22.88
N SER A 16 19.80 -9.26 -23.65
CA SER A 16 19.96 -8.18 -24.62
C SER A 16 19.92 -6.80 -23.92
N PRO A 17 20.48 -5.74 -24.52
CA PRO A 17 20.32 -4.36 -24.04
C PRO A 17 18.87 -3.98 -23.70
N ALA A 18 17.91 -4.43 -24.52
CA ALA A 18 16.49 -4.17 -24.31
C ALA A 18 15.91 -4.96 -23.11
N ASP A 19 16.47 -6.13 -22.79
CA ASP A 19 16.01 -6.92 -21.65
C ASP A 19 16.40 -6.29 -20.31
N TYR A 20 17.45 -5.46 -20.26
CA TYR A 20 17.79 -4.68 -19.05
C TYR A 20 16.77 -3.57 -18.74
N ALA A 21 16.01 -3.09 -19.73
CA ALA A 21 14.97 -2.09 -19.50
C ALA A 21 13.73 -2.69 -18.81
N LYS A 22 13.42 -3.96 -19.06
CA LYS A 22 12.19 -4.61 -18.57
C LYS A 22 12.12 -4.69 -17.03
N PRO A 23 13.17 -5.09 -16.29
CA PRO A 23 13.17 -5.06 -14.83
C PRO A 23 13.00 -3.66 -14.26
N LEU A 24 13.59 -2.64 -14.90
CA LEU A 24 13.44 -1.26 -14.45
C LEU A 24 11.98 -0.80 -14.60
N GLU A 25 11.40 -0.97 -15.79
CA GLU A 25 9.99 -0.60 -16.04
C GLU A 25 9.05 -1.33 -15.09
N PHE A 26 9.27 -2.63 -14.88
CA PHE A 26 8.43 -3.41 -13.98
C PHE A 26 8.65 -3.04 -12.51
N GLY A 27 9.89 -2.81 -12.09
CA GLY A 27 10.22 -2.31 -10.76
C GLY A 27 9.57 -0.96 -10.46
N LEU A 28 9.52 -0.05 -11.44
CA LEU A 28 8.82 1.23 -11.32
C LEU A 28 7.30 1.02 -11.15
N LYS A 29 6.68 0.12 -11.91
CA LYS A 29 5.25 -0.23 -11.73
C LYS A 29 4.96 -0.81 -10.35
N ILE A 30 5.85 -1.63 -9.81
CA ILE A 30 5.74 -2.18 -8.45
C ILE A 30 5.86 -1.05 -7.43
N ARG A 31 6.90 -0.20 -7.55
CA ARG A 31 7.11 0.97 -6.69
C ARG A 31 5.87 1.86 -6.63
N ASP A 32 5.30 2.20 -7.78
CA ASP A 32 4.16 3.12 -7.85
C ASP A 32 2.93 2.56 -7.13
N LYS A 33 2.65 1.27 -7.30
CA LYS A 33 1.55 0.60 -6.58
C LYS A 33 1.84 0.46 -5.08
N VAL A 34 3.09 0.25 -4.67
CA VAL A 34 3.50 0.30 -3.25
C VAL A 34 3.25 1.69 -2.67
N THR A 35 3.64 2.75 -3.37
CA THR A 35 3.41 4.13 -2.96
C THR A 35 1.92 4.44 -2.83
N GLU A 36 1.10 4.07 -3.81
CA GLU A 36 -0.36 4.22 -3.76
C GLU A 36 -0.95 3.51 -2.53
N THR A 37 -0.52 2.28 -2.27
CA THR A 37 -0.96 1.49 -1.11
C THR A 37 -0.60 2.17 0.21
N HIS A 38 0.63 2.71 0.33
CA HIS A 38 1.06 3.43 1.52
C HIS A 38 0.31 4.74 1.72
N ASN A 39 0.03 5.48 0.66
CA ASN A 39 -0.77 6.72 0.73
C ASN A 39 -2.19 6.44 1.24
N ALA A 40 -2.81 5.35 0.79
CA ALA A 40 -4.12 4.92 1.29
C ALA A 40 -4.09 4.58 2.80
N ILE A 41 -3.03 3.91 3.27
CA ILE A 41 -2.84 3.61 4.70
C ILE A 41 -2.67 4.90 5.52
N ILE A 42 -1.88 5.86 5.01
CA ILE A 42 -1.70 7.16 5.67
C ILE A 42 -3.05 7.89 5.78
N GLN A 43 -3.82 7.96 4.68
CA GLN A 43 -5.14 8.57 4.68
C GLN A 43 -6.08 7.92 5.72
N ILE A 44 -6.09 6.59 5.81
CA ILE A 44 -6.87 5.85 6.81
C ILE A 44 -6.49 6.31 8.22
N ARG A 45 -5.20 6.38 8.54
CA ARG A 45 -4.71 6.76 9.87
C ARG A 45 -5.07 8.20 10.20
N ASP A 46 -4.92 9.11 9.24
CA ASP A 46 -5.26 10.51 9.41
C ASP A 46 -6.75 10.72 9.69
N VAL A 47 -7.62 10.04 8.94
CA VAL A 47 -9.08 10.11 9.14
C VAL A 47 -9.45 9.54 10.51
N ARG A 48 -8.88 8.39 10.90
CA ARG A 48 -9.12 7.80 12.24
C ARG A 48 -8.72 8.75 13.36
N LYS A 49 -7.59 9.46 13.21
CA LYS A 49 -7.13 10.47 14.16
C LYS A 49 -8.09 11.66 14.24
N GLN A 50 -8.53 12.19 13.09
CA GLN A 50 -9.49 13.30 13.05
C GLN A 50 -10.82 12.94 13.72
N VAL A 51 -11.31 11.71 13.51
CA VAL A 51 -12.50 11.18 14.18
C VAL A 51 -12.30 11.12 15.70
N ASP A 52 -11.15 10.64 16.17
CA ASP A 52 -10.83 10.59 17.61
C ASP A 52 -10.77 11.98 18.23
N ASP A 53 -10.22 12.96 17.52
CA ASP A 53 -10.16 14.33 17.99
C ASP A 53 -11.54 15.00 18.00
N LEU A 54 -12.42 14.68 17.03
CA LEU A 54 -13.81 15.12 17.03
C LEU A 54 -14.55 14.57 18.26
N LEU A 55 -14.44 13.26 18.53
CA LEU A 55 -15.12 12.63 19.66
C LEU A 55 -14.75 13.24 21.01
N LYS A 56 -13.48 13.64 21.19
CA LYS A 56 -13.05 14.36 22.40
C LYS A 56 -13.71 15.73 22.53
N ARG A 57 -13.87 16.47 21.43
CA ARG A 57 -14.48 17.82 21.43
C ARG A 57 -15.99 17.78 21.71
N VAL A 58 -16.68 16.78 21.18
CA VAL A 58 -18.14 16.65 21.31
C VAL A 58 -18.57 15.85 22.53
N ALA A 59 -17.62 15.37 23.35
CA ALA A 59 -17.90 14.62 24.56
C ALA A 59 -18.83 15.40 25.50
N GLY A 60 -19.90 14.76 25.97
CA GLY A 60 -20.88 15.35 26.87
C GLY A 60 -21.88 16.31 26.21
N GLN A 61 -21.78 16.56 24.90
CA GLN A 61 -22.75 17.38 24.18
C GLN A 61 -24.03 16.58 23.83
N PRO A 62 -25.19 17.25 23.70
CA PRO A 62 -26.38 16.62 23.14
C PRO A 62 -26.08 15.97 21.78
N GLY A 63 -26.52 14.73 21.58
CA GLY A 63 -26.25 13.98 20.34
C GLY A 63 -24.91 13.24 20.30
N PHE A 64 -24.07 13.33 21.35
CA PHE A 64 -22.79 12.61 21.43
C PHE A 64 -22.91 11.12 21.11
N LYS A 65 -23.94 10.44 21.63
CA LYS A 65 -24.14 9.00 21.39
C LYS A 65 -24.24 8.66 19.90
N VAL A 66 -25.00 9.44 19.13
CA VAL A 66 -25.20 9.21 17.70
C VAL A 66 -23.88 9.39 16.95
N ILE A 67 -23.13 10.45 17.28
CA ILE A 67 -21.81 10.72 16.68
C ILE A 67 -20.82 9.61 17.03
N ASN A 68 -20.80 9.15 18.28
CA ASN A 68 -19.91 8.09 18.75
C ASN A 68 -20.19 6.75 18.06
N ASP A 69 -21.46 6.39 17.87
CA ASP A 69 -21.85 5.14 17.19
C ASP A 69 -21.44 5.16 15.70
N ALA A 70 -21.66 6.28 15.01
CA ALA A 70 -21.21 6.49 13.63
C ALA A 70 -19.67 6.45 13.51
N ALA A 71 -18.96 7.15 14.40
CA ALA A 71 -17.51 7.15 14.45
C ALA A 71 -16.92 5.76 14.71
N THR A 72 -17.54 4.97 15.59
CA THR A 72 -17.12 3.59 15.88
C THR A 72 -17.23 2.71 14.65
N THR A 73 -18.35 2.84 13.91
CA THR A 73 -18.57 2.12 12.65
C THR A 73 -17.53 2.49 11.59
N LEU A 74 -17.31 3.81 11.38
CA LEU A 74 -16.32 4.31 10.43
C LEU A 74 -14.91 3.79 10.75
N LYS A 75 -14.47 3.91 12.01
CA LYS A 75 -13.14 3.44 12.43
C LYS A 75 -12.97 1.94 12.21
N LYS A 76 -14.00 1.13 12.46
CA LYS A 76 -13.98 -0.31 12.22
C LYS A 76 -13.82 -0.64 10.74
N ASN A 77 -14.56 0.04 9.87
CA ASN A 77 -14.50 -0.16 8.42
C ASN A 77 -13.11 0.22 7.88
N LEU A 78 -12.57 1.36 8.32
CA LEU A 78 -11.22 1.80 7.95
C LEU A 78 -10.13 0.83 8.43
N ALA A 79 -10.25 0.33 9.66
CA ALA A 79 -9.30 -0.64 10.21
C ALA A 79 -9.28 -1.95 9.41
N ALA A 80 -10.43 -2.45 8.97
CA ALA A 80 -10.49 -3.66 8.15
C ALA A 80 -9.77 -3.51 6.79
N VAL A 81 -9.85 -2.32 6.18
CA VAL A 81 -9.10 -2.00 4.96
C VAL A 81 -7.60 -1.92 5.25
N GLU A 82 -7.20 -1.18 6.29
CA GLU A 82 -5.80 -1.06 6.69
C GLU A 82 -5.17 -2.43 6.98
N GLU A 83 -5.86 -3.29 7.73
CA GLU A 83 -5.37 -4.63 8.09
C GLU A 83 -5.30 -5.59 6.90
N SER A 84 -6.04 -5.32 5.83
CA SER A 84 -5.90 -6.05 4.55
C SER A 84 -4.66 -5.61 3.79
N LEU A 85 -4.37 -4.30 3.79
CA LEU A 85 -3.24 -3.70 3.09
C LEU A 85 -1.91 -3.88 3.85
N TYR A 86 -1.92 -3.75 5.18
CA TYR A 86 -0.77 -3.67 6.07
C TYR A 86 -0.96 -4.50 7.34
N GLN A 87 0.12 -5.11 7.85
CA GLN A 87 0.10 -5.82 9.12
C GLN A 87 0.31 -4.84 10.28
N THR A 88 -0.79 -4.37 10.89
CA THR A 88 -0.78 -3.35 11.96
C THR A 88 -0.09 -3.81 13.25
N LYS A 89 0.08 -5.12 13.45
CA LYS A 89 0.74 -5.70 14.63
C LYS A 89 2.27 -5.74 14.53
N ASN A 90 2.84 -5.44 13.37
CA ASN A 90 4.29 -5.44 13.21
C ASN A 90 4.93 -4.23 13.91
N GLN A 91 5.79 -4.52 14.87
CA GLN A 91 6.64 -3.61 15.63
C GLN A 91 8.14 -3.92 15.43
N SER A 92 8.48 -5.16 15.04
CA SER A 92 9.85 -5.63 14.82
C SER A 92 10.00 -6.42 13.51
N SER A 93 11.24 -6.64 13.08
CA SER A 93 11.53 -7.39 11.84
C SER A 93 11.20 -8.89 11.92
N GLN A 94 11.08 -9.46 13.12
CA GLN A 94 10.79 -10.88 13.34
C GLN A 94 9.28 -11.16 13.52
N ASP A 95 8.47 -10.12 13.66
CA ASP A 95 7.01 -10.25 13.82
C ASP A 95 6.30 -10.98 12.68
N PRO A 96 6.76 -10.94 11.40
CA PRO A 96 6.20 -11.75 10.33
C PRO A 96 6.18 -13.26 10.60
N LEU A 97 6.98 -13.76 11.54
CA LEU A 97 6.94 -15.17 11.98
C LEU A 97 5.65 -15.50 12.74
N ASN A 98 5.07 -14.51 13.44
CA ASN A 98 3.86 -14.65 14.24
C ASN A 98 2.62 -14.06 13.56
N TYR A 99 2.81 -13.04 12.71
CA TYR A 99 1.75 -12.30 12.05
C TYR A 99 1.94 -12.30 10.54
N PRO A 100 1.10 -13.02 9.76
CA PRO A 100 1.28 -13.12 8.32
C PRO A 100 1.36 -11.76 7.62
N ILE A 101 2.29 -11.65 6.66
CA ILE A 101 2.47 -10.45 5.85
C ILE A 101 1.22 -10.13 5.02
N ARG A 102 0.98 -8.83 4.80
CA ARG A 102 -0.17 -8.30 4.03
C ARG A 102 0.25 -7.83 2.64
N LEU A 103 -0.72 -7.29 1.89
CA LEU A 103 -0.58 -6.99 0.47
C LEU A 103 0.61 -6.07 0.15
N ASN A 104 0.84 -5.03 0.97
CA ASN A 104 1.96 -4.11 0.76
C ASN A 104 3.32 -4.82 0.83
N ASN A 105 3.49 -5.70 1.81
CA ASN A 105 4.74 -6.43 2.04
C ASN A 105 4.96 -7.49 0.96
N LYS A 106 3.91 -8.22 0.55
CA LYS A 106 3.98 -9.15 -0.60
C LYS A 106 4.43 -8.45 -1.87
N LEU A 107 3.91 -7.25 -2.12
CA LEU A 107 4.28 -6.45 -3.29
C LEU A 107 5.72 -5.92 -3.19
N ALA A 108 6.15 -5.47 -2.01
CA ALA A 108 7.54 -5.07 -1.78
C ALA A 108 8.53 -6.25 -1.92
N ALA A 109 8.16 -7.45 -1.48
CA ALA A 109 8.96 -8.65 -1.67
C ALA A 109 9.12 -9.00 -3.16
N LEU A 110 8.08 -8.82 -3.98
CA LEU A 110 8.17 -8.99 -5.42
C LEU A 110 9.17 -8.01 -6.06
N ALA A 111 9.24 -6.76 -5.58
CA ALA A 111 10.24 -5.81 -6.05
C ALA A 111 11.67 -6.35 -5.87
N GLY A 112 11.95 -6.94 -4.71
CA GLY A 112 13.24 -7.56 -4.41
C GLY A 112 13.58 -8.74 -5.33
N VAL A 113 12.59 -9.56 -5.68
CA VAL A 113 12.75 -10.66 -6.65
C VAL A 113 13.06 -10.13 -8.05
N VAL A 114 12.36 -9.07 -8.48
CA VAL A 114 12.57 -8.47 -9.81
C VAL A 114 13.94 -7.80 -9.91
N SER A 115 14.42 -7.17 -8.83
CA SER A 115 15.72 -6.48 -8.81
C SER A 115 16.93 -7.38 -8.62
N SER A 116 16.75 -8.68 -8.35
CA SER A 116 17.86 -9.58 -8.01
C SER A 116 18.54 -10.23 -9.21
N ALA A 117 17.98 -10.08 -10.41
CA ALA A 117 18.46 -10.73 -11.63
C ALA A 117 18.80 -9.72 -12.73
N ASP A 118 19.93 -9.95 -13.41
CA ASP A 118 20.36 -9.23 -14.61
C ASP A 118 19.70 -9.80 -15.89
N ALA A 119 18.39 -10.03 -15.82
CA ALA A 119 17.57 -10.62 -16.88
C ALA A 119 16.13 -10.11 -16.81
N ALA A 120 15.35 -10.31 -17.88
CA ALA A 120 13.94 -9.93 -17.90
C ALA A 120 13.14 -10.63 -16.77
N PRO A 121 12.12 -9.96 -16.17
CA PRO A 121 11.27 -10.59 -15.17
C PRO A 121 10.53 -11.82 -15.73
N THR A 122 10.32 -12.82 -14.87
CA THR A 122 9.62 -14.05 -15.27
C THR A 122 8.12 -13.82 -15.45
N ASP A 123 7.45 -14.65 -16.26
CA ASP A 123 5.99 -14.65 -16.40
C ASP A 123 5.27 -14.81 -15.05
N GLN A 124 5.85 -15.58 -14.14
CA GLN A 124 5.34 -15.76 -12.78
C GLN A 124 5.43 -14.47 -11.96
N SER A 125 6.48 -13.67 -12.14
CA SER A 125 6.61 -12.36 -11.48
C SER A 125 5.48 -11.42 -11.92
N TYR A 126 5.16 -11.39 -13.22
CA TYR A 126 4.03 -10.62 -13.75
C TYR A 126 2.68 -11.14 -13.20
N ALA A 127 2.45 -12.45 -13.23
CA ALA A 127 1.21 -13.04 -12.72
C ALA A 127 0.98 -12.77 -11.22
N VAL A 128 2.04 -12.79 -10.41
CA VAL A 128 1.97 -12.44 -8.99
C VAL A 128 1.63 -10.95 -8.81
N TYR A 129 2.24 -10.06 -9.60
CA TYR A 129 1.91 -8.64 -9.58
C TYR A 129 0.43 -8.40 -9.87
N ASP A 130 -0.09 -8.93 -10.98
CA ASP A 130 -1.48 -8.73 -11.39
C ASP A 130 -2.45 -9.20 -10.30
N LYS A 131 -2.18 -10.37 -9.71
CA LYS A 131 -2.98 -10.91 -8.61
C LYS A 131 -2.96 -10.00 -7.36
N LEU A 132 -1.81 -9.41 -7.04
CA LEU A 132 -1.68 -8.50 -5.89
C LEU A 132 -2.36 -7.17 -6.17
N VAL A 133 -2.21 -6.60 -7.38
CA VAL A 133 -2.85 -5.36 -7.80
C VAL A 133 -4.37 -5.48 -7.71
N VAL A 134 -4.96 -6.55 -8.24
CA VAL A 134 -6.42 -6.77 -8.15
C VAL A 134 -6.91 -6.75 -6.70
N GLN A 135 -6.16 -7.37 -5.78
CA GLN A 135 -6.52 -7.37 -4.35
C GLN A 135 -6.35 -6.00 -3.71
N ILE A 136 -5.30 -5.26 -4.06
CA ILE A 136 -5.06 -3.90 -3.56
C ILE A 136 -6.15 -2.96 -4.07
N ASP A 137 -6.44 -2.96 -5.37
CA ASP A 137 -7.44 -2.10 -6.00
C ASP A 137 -8.84 -2.35 -5.42
N ALA A 138 -9.16 -3.60 -5.08
CA ALA A 138 -10.40 -3.91 -4.36
C ALA A 138 -10.48 -3.24 -2.98
N GLN A 139 -9.35 -3.12 -2.26
CA GLN A 139 -9.30 -2.42 -0.97
C GLN A 139 -9.31 -0.90 -1.15
N LEU A 140 -8.64 -0.37 -2.18
CA LEU A 140 -8.68 1.05 -2.52
C LEU A 140 -10.10 1.49 -2.92
N ALA A 141 -10.82 0.67 -3.69
CA ALA A 141 -12.22 0.91 -4.05
C ALA A 141 -13.13 0.93 -2.81
N LYS A 142 -12.93 -0.01 -1.87
CA LYS A 142 -13.63 -0.01 -0.57
C LYS A 142 -13.34 1.26 0.22
N LEU A 143 -12.08 1.68 0.29
CA LEU A 143 -11.70 2.93 0.95
C LEU A 143 -12.40 4.13 0.33
N ALA A 144 -12.37 4.24 -1.00
CA ALA A 144 -13.04 5.32 -1.73
C ALA A 144 -14.55 5.36 -1.44
N GLN A 145 -15.20 4.20 -1.37
CA GLN A 145 -16.60 4.10 -1.02
C GLN A 145 -16.87 4.58 0.42
N ILE A 146 -16.08 4.14 1.39
CA ILE A 146 -16.19 4.59 2.80
C ILE A 146 -16.03 6.11 2.88
N MET A 147 -15.04 6.68 2.20
CA MET A 147 -14.82 8.13 2.19
C MET A 147 -16.02 8.89 1.58
N LYS A 148 -16.65 8.32 0.55
CA LYS A 148 -17.80 8.91 -0.13
C LYS A 148 -19.07 8.89 0.71
N THR A 149 -19.31 7.84 1.49
CA THR A 149 -20.54 7.63 2.27
C THR A 149 -20.45 8.16 3.70
N ASP A 150 -19.29 8.01 4.34
CA ASP A 150 -19.19 8.18 5.79
C ASP A 150 -18.48 9.49 6.15
N VAL A 151 -17.60 10.02 5.29
CA VAL A 151 -16.84 11.25 5.57
C VAL A 151 -17.49 12.48 4.92
N ARG A 152 -17.91 12.37 3.65
CA ARG A 152 -18.48 13.50 2.90
C ARG A 152 -19.83 14.00 3.45
N TRP A 153 -20.63 13.13 4.05
CA TRP A 153 -21.94 13.50 4.59
C TRP A 153 -21.87 14.30 5.90
N HIS A 154 -20.76 14.23 6.64
CA HIS A 154 -20.65 14.87 7.96
C HIS A 154 -19.95 16.24 7.95
N LEU A 155 -19.35 16.65 6.82
CA LEU A 155 -18.65 17.94 6.69
C LEU A 155 -19.48 19.07 6.05
N ILE A 156 -20.73 18.82 5.67
CA ILE A 156 -21.58 19.80 4.93
C ILE A 156 -22.67 20.44 5.83
N ASN A 157 -22.84 19.99 7.08
CA ASN A 157 -23.95 20.44 7.95
C ASN A 157 -23.49 21.03 9.30
N TRP A 158 -22.48 21.90 9.29
CA TRP A 158 -22.13 22.77 10.43
C TRP A 158 -21.95 24.21 9.96
#